data_AF-A0A9D1PGZ2-F1
#
_entry.id   AF-A0A9D1PGZ2-F1
#
_cell.length_a   1.000
_cell.length_b   1.000
_cell.length_c   1.000
_cell.angle_alpha   90.00
_cell.angle_beta   90.00
_cell.angle_gamma   90.00
#
_symmetry.space_group_name_H-M   'P 1'
#
loop_
_entity.id
_entity.type
_entity.pdbx_description
1 polymer ?
#
loop_
_entity_poly.entity_id
_entity_poly.type
_entity_poly.pdbx_seq_one_letter_code
_entity_poly.pdbx_strand_id
1 'polypeptide(L)'
;MKQIYDFELYSPPIVNENTLNKKLEKRKLKYQTCIIAIAALLLQIAIIMLGVLTIETYPFLMVAGMFYVLVSIIGGSVIAEIYAGGVYNV
;
A
#
# COMPACT_ATOMS: atom_id res chain seq x y z
N MET A 1 -13.67 28.70 32.17
CA MET A 1 -13.10 28.10 30.94
C MET A 1 -13.29 29.09 29.81
N LYS A 2 -12.23 29.45 29.10
CA LYS A 2 -12.31 30.40 27.96
C LYS A 2 -12.86 29.60 26.77
N GLN A 3 -14.06 29.91 26.32
CA GLN A 3 -14.70 29.27 25.17
C GLN A 3 -14.09 29.91 23.91
N ILE A 4 -13.13 29.21 23.29
CA ILE A 4 -12.31 29.72 22.17
C ILE A 4 -13.03 29.53 20.81
N TYR A 5 -14.21 28.91 20.80
CA TYR A 5 -14.96 28.62 19.59
C TYR A 5 -16.18 29.53 19.48
N ASP A 6 -16.10 30.49 18.55
CA ASP A 6 -17.17 31.38 18.17
C ASP A 6 -17.90 30.78 16.95
N PHE A 7 -19.01 30.09 17.21
CA PHE A 7 -19.81 29.40 16.20
C PHE A 7 -20.63 30.36 15.32
N GLU A 8 -20.74 31.64 15.72
CA GLU A 8 -21.50 32.67 15.00
C GLU A 8 -20.67 33.25 13.84
N LEU A 9 -19.34 33.20 13.92
CA LEU A 9 -18.44 33.82 12.95
C LEU A 9 -18.21 32.96 11.69
N TYR A 10 -18.43 31.65 11.78
CA TYR A 10 -18.23 30.72 10.67
C TYR A 10 -19.44 29.79 10.54
N SER A 11 -20.14 29.87 9.40
CA SER A 11 -21.07 28.81 9.03
C SER A 11 -20.31 27.49 8.97
N PRO A 12 -20.67 26.47 9.77
CA PRO A 12 -19.98 25.21 9.73
C PRO A 12 -20.09 24.66 8.30
N PRO A 13 -18.98 24.19 7.69
CA PRO A 13 -19.07 23.52 6.41
C PRO A 13 -20.10 22.39 6.55
N ILE A 14 -20.91 22.15 5.53
CA ILE A 14 -21.96 21.11 5.58
C ILE A 14 -21.26 19.75 5.58
N VAL A 15 -20.79 19.32 6.76
CA VAL A 15 -20.13 18.04 6.97
C VAL A 15 -21.23 17.01 7.04
N ASN A 16 -21.63 16.52 5.86
CA ASN A 16 -22.50 15.37 5.75
C ASN A 16 -21.74 14.13 6.27
N GLU A 17 -22.42 13.24 7.00
CA GLU A 17 -21.87 11.95 7.42
C GLU A 17 -21.25 11.19 6.23
N ASN A 18 -21.85 11.31 5.04
CA ASN A 18 -21.30 10.75 3.81
C ASN A 18 -19.90 11.29 3.44
N THR A 19 -19.63 12.58 3.67
CA THR A 19 -18.31 13.18 3.39
C THR A 19 -17.27 12.72 4.42
N LEU A 20 -17.70 12.47 5.66
CA LEU A 20 -16.84 11.94 6.72
C LEU A 20 -16.50 10.46 6.49
N ASN A 21 -17.50 9.65 6.12
CA ASN A 21 -17.32 8.25 5.76
C ASN A 21 -16.39 8.08 4.55
N LYS A 22 -16.57 8.88 3.50
CA LYS A 22 -15.66 8.88 2.33
C LYS A 22 -14.21 9.20 2.72
N LYS A 23 -13.98 10.09 3.68
CA LYS A 23 -12.63 10.41 4.17
C LYS A 23 -12.05 9.26 5.02
N LEU A 24 -12.87 8.61 5.84
CA LEU A 24 -12.46 7.44 6.63
C LEU A 24 -12.13 6.24 5.74
N GLU A 25 -12.95 5.97 4.72
CA GLU A 25 -12.69 4.93 3.72
C GLU A 25 -11.38 5.18 2.99
N LYS A 26 -11.12 6.41 2.53
CA LYS A 26 -9.84 6.77 1.91
C LYS A 26 -8.63 6.53 2.83
N ARG A 27 -8.75 6.79 4.14
CA ARG A 27 -7.66 6.50 5.11
C ARG A 27 -7.49 5.00 5.30
N LYS A 28 -8.57 4.25 5.48
CA LYS A 28 -8.54 2.80 5.64
C LYS A 28 -7.91 2.12 4.43
N LEU A 29 -8.25 2.58 3.22
CA LEU A 29 -7.69 2.08 1.97
C LEU A 29 -6.18 2.33 1.90
N LYS A 30 -5.69 3.51 2.31
CA LYS A 30 -4.26 3.82 2.38
C LYS A 30 -3.48 2.92 3.36
N TYR A 31 -4.06 2.63 4.53
CA TYR A 31 -3.41 1.73 5.48
C TYR A 31 -3.38 0.30 4.96
N GLN A 32 -4.46 -0.17 4.35
CA GLN A 32 -4.53 -1.51 3.78
C GLN A 32 -3.54 -1.69 2.63
N THR A 33 -3.41 -0.72 1.72
CA THR A 33 -2.41 -0.77 0.65
C THR A 33 -0.98 -0.72 1.20
N CYS A 34 -0.74 0.07 2.25
CA CYS A 34 0.58 0.13 2.90
C CYS A 34 0.96 -1.21 3.54
N ILE A 35 0.03 -1.87 4.26
CA ILE A 35 0.26 -3.18 4.86
C ILE A 35 0.54 -4.23 3.79
N ILE A 36 -0.22 -4.23 2.68
CA ILE A 36 0.00 -5.15 1.56
C ILE A 36 1.38 -4.93 0.93
N ALA A 37 1.79 -3.66 0.72
CA ALA A 37 3.11 -3.35 0.17
C ALA A 37 4.24 -3.85 1.09
N ILE A 38 4.11 -3.65 2.40
CA ILE A 38 5.09 -4.15 3.39
C ILE A 38 5.12 -5.68 3.39
N ALA A 39 3.96 -6.34 3.34
CA ALA A 39 3.88 -7.80 3.27
C ALA A 39 4.54 -8.36 2.00
N ALA A 40 4.34 -7.71 0.85
CA ALA A 40 4.98 -8.09 -0.41
C ALA A 40 6.51 -7.96 -0.35
N LEU A 41 7.02 -6.86 0.23
CA LEU A 41 8.47 -6.68 0.44
C LEU A 41 9.06 -7.76 1.36
N LEU A 42 8.38 -8.04 2.48
CA LEU A 42 8.78 -9.11 3.41
C LEU A 42 8.81 -10.47 2.70
N LEU A 43 7.83 -10.77 1.85
CA LEU A 43 7.77 -12.00 1.08
C LEU A 43 8.96 -12.12 0.10
N GLN A 44 9.31 -11.04 -0.61
CA GLN A 44 10.46 -11.04 -1.51
C GLN A 44 11.76 -11.33 -0.75
N ILE A 45 11.97 -10.70 0.41
CA ILE A 45 13.13 -10.95 1.27
C ILE A 45 13.18 -12.40 1.72
N ALA A 46 12.05 -12.96 2.14
CA ALA A 46 11.95 -14.36 2.56
C ALA A 46 12.32 -15.34 1.43
N ILE A 47 11.89 -15.07 0.21
CA ILE A 47 12.21 -15.90 -0.97
C ILE A 47 13.70 -15.83 -1.31
N ILE A 48 14.31 -14.64 -1.21
CA ILE A 48 15.76 -14.47 -1.41
C ILE A 48 16.53 -15.27 -0.36
N MET A 49 16.15 -15.16 0.92
CA MET A 49 16.76 -15.92 2.01
C MET A 49 16.59 -17.44 1.81
N LEU A 50 15.40 -17.88 1.40
CA LEU A 50 15.13 -19.28 1.09
C LEU A 50 16.02 -19.80 -0.05
N GLY A 51 16.22 -18.99 -1.09
CA GLY A 51 17.12 -19.32 -2.20
C GLY A 51 18.56 -19.48 -1.76
N VAL A 52 19.07 -18.59 -0.90
CA VAL A 52 20.42 -18.69 -0.32
C VAL A 52 20.54 -19.95 0.55
N LEU A 53 19.54 -20.25 1.37
CA LEU A 53 19.56 -21.41 2.25
C LEU A 53 19.55 -22.74 1.48
N THR A 54 18.85 -22.79 0.35
CA THR A 54 18.65 -24.01 -0.44
C THR A 54 19.66 -24.19 -1.57
N ILE A 55 20.62 -23.27 -1.74
CA ILE A 55 21.57 -23.27 -2.87
C ILE A 55 22.38 -24.56 -2.98
N GLU A 56 22.80 -25.14 -1.85
CA GLU A 56 23.64 -26.34 -1.81
C GLU A 56 22.83 -27.62 -2.04
N THR A 57 21.55 -27.64 -1.66
CA THR A 57 20.72 -28.84 -1.70
C THR A 57 19.84 -28.90 -2.95
N TYR A 58 19.27 -27.77 -3.35
CA TYR A 58 18.30 -27.64 -4.44
C TYR A 58 18.49 -26.33 -5.21
N PRO A 59 19.54 -26.23 -6.06
CA PRO A 59 19.84 -25.01 -6.81
C PRO A 59 18.71 -24.56 -7.74
N PHE A 60 17.83 -25.48 -8.16
CA PHE A 60 16.65 -25.15 -8.97
C PHE A 60 15.64 -24.26 -8.23
N LEU A 61 15.48 -24.43 -6.92
CA LEU A 61 14.58 -23.60 -6.10
C LEU A 61 15.07 -22.15 -6.01
N MET A 62 16.38 -21.94 -5.94
CA MET A 62 16.98 -20.61 -5.98
C MET A 62 16.70 -19.92 -7.32
N VAL A 63 16.87 -20.61 -8.44
CA VAL A 63 16.60 -20.06 -9.77
C VAL A 63 15.12 -19.70 -9.91
N ALA A 64 14.22 -20.60 -9.53
CA ALA A 64 12.78 -20.33 -9.54
C ALA A 64 12.39 -19.14 -8.65
N GLY A 65 13.00 -19.03 -7.45
CA GLY A 65 12.81 -17.90 -6.55
C GLY A 65 13.27 -16.57 -7.14
N MET A 66 14.43 -16.55 -7.81
CA MET A 66 14.94 -15.37 -8.51
C MET A 66 14.00 -14.93 -9.64
N PHE A 67 13.51 -15.88 -10.45
CA PHE A 67 12.51 -15.57 -11.48
C PHE A 67 11.23 -15.00 -10.88
N TYR A 68 10.75 -15.56 -9.77
CA TYR A 68 9.58 -15.04 -9.08
C TYR A 68 9.79 -13.59 -8.62
N VAL A 69 10.94 -13.27 -8.00
CA VAL A 69 11.24 -11.91 -7.54
C VAL A 69 11.27 -10.92 -8.72
N LEU A 70 11.87 -11.30 -9.85
CA LEU A 70 11.90 -10.46 -11.05
C LEU A 70 10.48 -10.17 -11.58
N VAL A 71 9.66 -11.21 -11.74
CA VAL A 71 8.27 -11.05 -12.20
C VAL A 71 7.45 -10.24 -11.20
N SER A 72 7.67 -10.45 -9.90
CA SER A 72 7.00 -9.71 -8.83
C SER A 72 7.33 -8.22 -8.85
N ILE A 73 8.59 -7.85 -9.06
CA ILE A 73 9.02 -6.44 -9.17
C ILE A 73 8.38 -5.79 -10.41
N ILE A 74 8.44 -6.44 -11.56
CA ILE A 74 7.87 -5.90 -12.81
C ILE A 74 6.36 -5.72 -12.67
N GLY A 75 5.65 -6.76 -12.19
CA GLY A 75 4.21 -6.71 -11.97
C GLY A 75 3.81 -5.64 -10.95
N GLY A 76 4.57 -5.51 -9.86
CA GLY A 76 4.36 -4.48 -8.85
C GLY A 76 4.54 -3.06 -9.42
N SER A 77 5.54 -2.83 -10.26
CA SER A 77 5.78 -1.54 -10.91
C SER A 77 4.62 -1.12 -11.80
N VAL A 78 4.12 -2.04 -12.65
CA VAL A 78 3.00 -1.76 -13.56
C VAL A 78 1.71 -1.42 -12.78
N ILE A 79 1.42 -2.17 -11.71
CA ILE A 79 0.25 -1.90 -10.87
C ILE A 79 0.37 -0.54 -10.16
N ALA A 80 1.58 -0.21 -9.68
CA ALA A 80 1.85 1.08 -9.04
C ALA A 80 1.66 2.25 -10.03
N GLU A 81 2.14 2.13 -11.27
CA GLU A 81 1.95 3.14 -12.32
C GLU A 81 0.47 3.33 -12.69
N ILE A 82 -0.30 2.24 -12.85
CA ILE A 82 -1.74 2.33 -13.14
C ILE A 82 -2.48 3.01 -11.99
N TYR A 83 -2.16 2.63 -10.75
CA TYR A 83 -2.79 3.22 -9.58
C TYR A 83 -2.41 4.70 -9.40
N ALA A 84 -1.14 5.07 -9.60
CA ALA A 84 -0.69 6.45 -9.53
C ALA A 84 -1.28 7.29 -10.68
N GLY A 85 -1.22 6.80 -11.92
CA GLY A 85 -1.77 7.47 -13.10
C GLY A 85 -3.29 7.64 -13.04
N GLY A 86 -4.03 6.67 -12.48
CA GLY A 86 -5.45 6.79 -12.21
C GLY A 86 -5.80 7.84 -11.14
N VAL A 87 -4.87 8.13 -10.22
CA VAL A 87 -5.03 9.18 -9.19
C VAL A 87 -4.77 10.58 -9.75
N TYR A 88 -4.00 10.74 -10.83
CA TYR A 88 -3.76 12.03 -11.49
C TYR A 88 -4.85 12.43 -12.51
N ASN A 89 -5.73 11.51 -12.90
CA ASN A 89 -6.78 11.72 -13.91
C ASN A 89 -8.19 11.94 -13.33
N VAL A 90 -8.30 12.25 -12.02
CA VAL A 90 -9.55 12.59 -11.31
C VAL A 90 -9.34 13.89 -10.54
#